data_AF-A0A1Z4LZ33-F1
#
_entry.id   AF-A0A1Z4LZ33-F1
#
_cell.length_a   1.000
_cell.length_b   1.000
_cell.length_c   1.000
_cell.angle_alpha   90.00
_cell.angle_beta   90.00
_cell.angle_gamma   90.00
#
_symmetry.space_group_name_H-M   'P 1'
#
loop_
_entity.id
_entity.type
_entity.pdbx_description
1 polymer ?
#
loop_
_entity_poly.entity_id
_entity_poly.type
_entity_poly.pdbx_seq_one_letter_code
_entity_poly.pdbx_strand_id
1 'polypeptide(L)'
;MLSDIDLIREFVKLSIQKKEVLLANSTLQGEAVYKINQLTARKEGIVATTKLERTLNPFFIKQNSNYWQLISQVLAEYNFLLIGEVDNRGFYQYEYCQIPPGYEMHCEKAGMLWRTWWKYRRKIEGRVIQLELLIRIRNTWYPIRGLAISNGMIYLETLGSEIALGLEDTVIWLSKIKENQ
;
A
#
# COMPACT_ATOMS: atom_id res chain seq x y z
N MET A 1 11.19 -2.67 -22.58
CA MET A 1 11.68 -3.20 -21.29
C MET A 1 10.75 -2.68 -20.21
N LEU A 2 10.29 -3.53 -19.28
CA LEU A 2 9.37 -3.10 -18.21
C LEU A 2 10.08 -2.11 -17.26
N SER A 3 9.36 -1.08 -16.82
CA SER A 3 9.82 -0.25 -15.70
C SER A 3 9.79 -1.05 -14.40
N ASP A 4 10.47 -0.56 -13.35
CA ASP A 4 10.52 -1.25 -12.05
C ASP A 4 9.11 -1.40 -11.46
N ILE A 5 8.27 -0.37 -11.56
CA ILE A 5 6.88 -0.42 -11.07
C ILE A 5 6.03 -1.41 -11.86
N ASP A 6 6.18 -1.48 -13.18
CA ASP A 6 5.40 -2.40 -14.01
C ASP A 6 5.83 -3.85 -13.78
N LEU A 7 7.12 -4.10 -13.57
CA LEU A 7 7.63 -5.42 -13.22
C LEU A 7 7.11 -5.86 -11.86
N ILE A 8 7.13 -4.98 -10.85
CA ILE A 8 6.58 -5.27 -9.51
C ILE A 8 5.07 -5.55 -9.61
N ARG A 9 4.33 -4.76 -10.40
CA ARG A 9 2.90 -4.96 -10.61
C ARG A 9 2.58 -6.31 -11.24
N GLU A 10 3.30 -6.71 -12.28
CA GLU A 10 3.15 -8.03 -12.89
C GLU A 10 3.60 -9.16 -11.94
N PHE A 11 4.68 -8.98 -11.18
CA PHE A 11 5.11 -9.93 -10.14
C PHE A 11 4.00 -10.19 -9.11
N VAL A 12 3.40 -9.14 -8.53
CA VAL A 12 2.33 -9.25 -7.54
C VAL A 12 1.09 -9.92 -8.15
N LYS A 13 0.67 -9.47 -9.33
CA LYS A 13 -0.49 -10.01 -10.06
C LYS A 13 -0.34 -11.51 -10.36
N LEU A 14 0.79 -11.93 -10.93
CA LEU A 14 1.05 -13.34 -11.23
C LEU A 14 1.09 -14.19 -9.96
N SER A 15 1.70 -13.66 -8.89
CA SER A 15 1.77 -14.34 -7.60
C SER A 15 0.40 -14.55 -6.97
N ILE A 16 -0.48 -13.55 -7.00
CA ILE A 16 -1.88 -13.67 -6.54
C ILE A 16 -2.63 -14.73 -7.35
N GLN A 17 -2.35 -14.83 -8.65
CA GLN A 17 -2.91 -15.84 -9.57
C GLN A 17 -2.25 -17.22 -9.45
N LYS A 18 -1.30 -17.42 -8.53
CA LYS A 18 -0.50 -18.66 -8.36
C LYS A 18 0.30 -19.06 -9.60
N LYS A 19 0.66 -18.09 -10.43
CA LYS A 19 1.49 -18.32 -11.60
C LYS A 19 2.95 -18.10 -11.22
N GLU A 20 3.80 -19.01 -11.70
CA GLU A 20 5.24 -18.83 -11.61
C GLU A 20 5.64 -17.57 -12.38
N VAL A 21 6.50 -16.77 -11.77
CA VAL A 21 7.02 -15.55 -12.38
C VAL A 21 8.32 -15.88 -13.11
N LEU A 22 8.48 -15.29 -14.29
CA LEU A 22 9.77 -15.16 -14.97
C LEU A 22 9.81 -13.80 -15.66
N LEU A 23 10.29 -12.79 -14.94
CA LEU A 23 10.30 -11.39 -15.38
C LEU A 23 11.69 -10.80 -15.07
N ALA A 24 12.19 -9.92 -15.92
CA ALA A 24 13.43 -9.22 -15.65
C ALA A 24 13.48 -7.85 -16.34
N ASN A 25 14.15 -6.91 -15.70
CA ASN A 25 14.60 -5.66 -16.31
C ASN A 25 16.06 -5.36 -15.88
N SER A 26 16.52 -4.12 -16.01
CA SER A 26 17.91 -3.75 -15.71
C SER A 26 18.27 -3.79 -14.20
N THR A 27 17.28 -3.77 -13.31
CA THR A 27 17.47 -3.62 -11.85
C THR A 27 16.84 -4.76 -11.04
N LEU A 28 15.72 -5.31 -11.50
CA LEU A 28 14.88 -6.31 -10.84
C LEU A 28 14.74 -7.58 -11.68
N GLN A 29 14.65 -8.71 -10.98
CA GLN A 29 14.35 -10.02 -11.53
C GLN A 29 13.31 -10.70 -10.65
N GLY A 30 12.21 -11.14 -11.26
CA GLY A 30 11.21 -12.00 -10.65
C GLY A 30 11.38 -13.42 -11.16
N GLU A 31 11.44 -14.39 -10.27
CA GLU A 31 11.56 -15.80 -10.63
C GLU A 31 10.84 -16.71 -9.62
N ALA A 32 10.46 -17.90 -10.07
CA ALA A 32 9.93 -18.95 -9.19
C ALA A 32 11.03 -19.93 -8.78
N VAL A 33 11.16 -20.15 -7.47
CA VAL A 33 12.10 -21.12 -6.88
C VAL A 33 11.34 -21.95 -5.85
N TYR A 34 11.25 -23.27 -6.06
CA TYR A 34 10.58 -24.21 -5.14
C TYR A 34 9.21 -23.73 -4.63
N LYS A 35 8.27 -23.42 -5.54
CA LYS A 35 6.91 -22.92 -5.24
C LYS A 35 6.86 -21.58 -4.50
N ILE A 36 7.94 -20.81 -4.52
CA ILE A 36 8.01 -19.45 -4.00
C ILE A 36 8.32 -18.55 -5.19
N ASN A 37 7.48 -17.53 -5.39
CA ASN A 37 7.85 -16.42 -6.24
C ASN A 37 8.73 -15.48 -5.42
N GLN A 38 9.89 -15.15 -5.96
CA GLN A 38 10.82 -14.19 -5.37
C GLN A 38 11.10 -13.05 -6.34
N LEU A 39 11.18 -11.85 -5.78
CA LEU A 39 11.64 -10.65 -6.47
C LEU A 39 13.01 -10.29 -5.90
N THR A 40 13.99 -10.18 -6.78
CA THR A 40 15.39 -9.92 -6.46
C THR A 40 15.83 -8.62 -7.11
N ALA A 41 16.39 -7.73 -6.32
CA ALA A 41 17.07 -6.53 -6.80
C ALA A 41 18.56 -6.80 -6.92
N ARG A 42 19.16 -6.42 -8.06
CA ARG A 42 20.56 -6.74 -8.42
C ARG A 42 21.58 -6.34 -7.34
N LYS A 43 21.33 -5.25 -6.59
CA LYS A 43 22.25 -4.73 -5.55
C LYS A 43 21.88 -5.16 -4.12
N GLU A 44 20.67 -5.65 -3.89
CA GLU A 44 20.14 -5.88 -2.53
C GLU A 44 19.79 -7.35 -2.26
N GLY A 45 19.82 -8.19 -3.29
CA GLY A 45 19.36 -9.57 -3.23
C GLY A 45 17.83 -9.64 -3.22
N ILE A 46 17.28 -10.64 -2.55
CA ILE A 46 15.83 -10.83 -2.45
C ILE A 46 15.21 -9.66 -1.69
N VAL A 47 14.22 -9.01 -2.31
CA VAL A 47 13.47 -7.88 -1.76
C VAL A 47 12.00 -8.20 -1.49
N ALA A 48 11.45 -9.20 -2.17
CA ALA A 48 10.10 -9.70 -1.89
C ALA A 48 10.01 -11.21 -2.11
N THR A 49 9.20 -11.89 -1.31
CA THR A 49 8.83 -13.30 -1.56
C THR A 49 7.37 -13.55 -1.25
N THR A 50 6.79 -14.55 -1.92
CA THR A 50 5.49 -15.11 -1.55
C THR A 50 5.38 -16.55 -2.01
N LYS A 51 4.65 -17.38 -1.26
CA LYS A 51 4.42 -18.78 -1.60
C LYS A 51 3.34 -18.90 -2.67
N LEU A 52 3.37 -19.99 -3.43
CA LEU A 52 2.35 -20.33 -4.44
C LEU A 52 1.37 -21.43 -3.99
N GLU A 53 1.21 -21.61 -2.68
CA GLU A 53 0.38 -22.68 -2.12
C GLU A 53 -1.14 -22.36 -2.09
N ARG A 54 -1.51 -21.08 -1.87
CA ARG A 54 -2.87 -20.62 -1.61
C ARG A 54 -3.12 -19.31 -2.36
N THR A 55 -4.40 -19.01 -2.61
CA THR A 55 -4.76 -17.70 -3.19
C THR A 55 -4.61 -16.68 -2.06
N LEU A 56 -4.09 -15.49 -2.37
CA LEU A 56 -3.85 -14.42 -1.39
C LEU A 56 -2.87 -14.79 -0.27
N ASN A 57 -1.80 -15.52 -0.62
CA ASN A 57 -0.71 -15.76 0.32
C ASN A 57 -0.07 -14.44 0.79
N PRO A 58 0.43 -14.39 2.04
CA PRO A 58 1.18 -13.24 2.51
C PRO A 58 2.40 -12.96 1.63
N PHE A 59 2.74 -11.69 1.49
CA PHE A 59 3.99 -11.24 0.91
C PHE A 59 4.96 -10.87 2.02
N PHE A 60 6.23 -11.23 1.85
CA PHE A 60 7.30 -10.89 2.78
C PHE A 60 8.24 -9.93 2.08
N ILE A 61 8.33 -8.68 2.57
CA ILE A 61 9.06 -7.59 1.93
C ILE A 61 10.23 -7.15 2.82
N LYS A 62 11.44 -7.07 2.26
CA LYS A 62 12.65 -6.72 3.01
C LYS A 62 12.56 -5.27 3.52
N GLN A 63 12.70 -5.08 4.83
CA GLN A 63 12.51 -3.79 5.51
C GLN A 63 13.38 -2.66 4.95
N ASN A 64 14.67 -2.94 4.77
CA ASN A 64 15.67 -1.92 4.38
C ASN A 64 15.87 -1.86 2.85
N SER A 65 14.90 -2.33 2.06
CA SER A 65 15.01 -2.26 0.61
C SER A 65 14.66 -0.88 0.07
N ASN A 66 15.41 -0.39 -0.92
CA ASN A 66 15.03 0.82 -1.63
C ASN A 66 13.72 0.67 -2.42
N TYR A 67 13.28 -0.58 -2.64
CA TYR A 67 12.03 -0.92 -3.30
C TYR A 67 10.85 -1.06 -2.34
N TRP A 68 11.06 -1.02 -1.03
CA TRP A 68 10.01 -1.28 -0.04
C TRP A 68 8.78 -0.40 -0.26
N GLN A 69 8.97 0.91 -0.46
CA GLN A 69 7.87 1.83 -0.67
C GLN A 69 7.11 1.54 -1.97
N LEU A 70 7.82 1.24 -3.06
CA LEU A 70 7.22 0.94 -4.35
C LEU A 70 6.44 -0.37 -4.33
N ILE A 71 6.97 -1.40 -3.67
CA ILE A 71 6.28 -2.68 -3.47
C ILE A 71 5.05 -2.48 -2.59
N SER A 72 5.15 -1.69 -1.52
CA SER A 72 4.01 -1.38 -0.63
C SER A 72 2.88 -0.67 -1.36
N GLN A 73 3.21 0.28 -2.24
CA GLN A 73 2.24 0.96 -3.09
C GLN A 73 1.51 -0.04 -4.01
N VAL A 74 2.26 -0.89 -4.71
CA VAL A 74 1.67 -1.89 -5.61
C VAL A 74 0.82 -2.90 -4.82
N LEU A 75 1.28 -3.36 -3.65
CA LEU A 75 0.52 -4.27 -2.80
C LEU A 75 -0.83 -3.67 -2.37
N ALA A 76 -0.87 -2.37 -2.07
CA ALA A 76 -2.11 -1.67 -1.75
C ALA A 76 -3.10 -1.67 -2.93
N GLU A 77 -2.63 -1.57 -4.18
CA GLU A 77 -3.50 -1.71 -5.39
C GLU A 77 -4.26 -3.04 -5.40
N TYR A 78 -3.71 -4.09 -4.76
CA TYR A 78 -4.32 -5.42 -4.62
C TYR A 78 -4.88 -5.69 -3.22
N ASN A 79 -5.08 -4.67 -2.40
CA ASN A 79 -5.60 -4.72 -1.03
C ASN A 79 -4.73 -5.52 -0.04
N PHE A 80 -3.42 -5.55 -0.25
CA PHE A 80 -2.47 -6.08 0.73
C PHE A 80 -1.92 -4.95 1.60
N LEU A 81 -1.87 -5.19 2.90
CA LEU A 81 -1.39 -4.22 3.87
C LEU A 81 -0.40 -4.83 4.84
N LEU A 82 0.47 -3.99 5.38
CA LEU A 82 1.44 -4.36 6.41
C LEU A 82 0.72 -4.83 7.68
N ILE A 83 1.08 -6.01 8.18
CA ILE A 83 0.60 -6.56 9.45
C ILE A 83 1.80 -6.78 10.38
N GLY A 84 1.66 -6.29 11.61
CA GLY A 84 2.61 -6.54 12.68
C GLY A 84 3.94 -5.80 12.49
N GLU A 85 4.98 -6.37 13.09
CA GLU A 85 6.35 -5.87 13.05
C GLU A 85 7.22 -6.72 12.12
N VAL A 86 8.46 -6.28 11.94
CA VAL A 86 9.47 -7.00 11.15
C VAL A 86 9.74 -8.36 11.80
N ASP A 87 9.83 -9.40 10.99
CA ASP A 87 10.22 -10.72 11.47
C ASP A 87 11.72 -10.77 11.85
N ASN A 88 12.14 -11.87 12.48
CA ASN A 88 13.53 -12.07 12.88
C ASN A 88 14.53 -12.10 11.69
N ARG A 89 14.05 -12.08 10.44
CA ARG A 89 14.85 -12.12 9.21
C ARG A 89 14.91 -10.76 8.51
N GLY A 90 14.28 -9.72 9.06
CA GLY A 90 14.27 -8.39 8.46
C GLY A 90 13.19 -8.20 7.38
N PHE A 91 12.13 -9.00 7.41
CA PHE A 91 11.01 -8.91 6.46
C PHE A 91 9.72 -8.46 7.14
N TYR A 92 9.05 -7.52 6.51
CA TYR A 92 7.68 -7.14 6.79
C TYR A 92 6.70 -8.13 6.16
N GLN A 93 5.64 -8.47 6.88
CA GLN A 93 4.56 -9.31 6.38
C GLN A 93 3.39 -8.47 5.89
N TYR A 94 2.96 -8.71 4.66
CA TYR A 94 1.78 -8.08 4.06
C TYR A 94 0.72 -9.13 3.82
N GLU A 95 -0.49 -8.84 4.29
CA GLU A 95 -1.65 -9.73 4.15
C GLU A 95 -2.78 -9.04 3.42
N TYR A 96 -3.56 -9.85 2.71
CA TYR A 96 -4.78 -9.37 2.09
C TYR A 96 -5.78 -8.91 3.15
N CYS A 97 -6.35 -7.73 2.94
CA CYS A 97 -7.40 -7.17 3.78
C CYS A 97 -8.62 -6.84 2.93
N GLN A 98 -9.79 -7.25 3.41
CA GLN A 98 -11.04 -6.80 2.81
C GLN A 98 -11.24 -5.31 3.08
N ILE A 99 -11.53 -4.56 2.02
CA ILE A 99 -11.88 -3.13 2.10
C ILE A 99 -13.37 -2.94 1.80
N PRO A 100 -13.99 -1.84 2.26
CA PRO A 100 -15.37 -1.52 1.91
C PRO A 100 -15.57 -1.44 0.37
N PRO A 101 -16.69 -1.94 -0.17
CA PRO A 101 -16.97 -1.86 -1.60
C PRO A 101 -17.00 -0.41 -2.12
N GLY A 102 -16.52 -0.20 -3.35
CA GLY A 102 -16.47 1.12 -3.97
C GLY A 102 -15.30 2.00 -3.50
N TYR A 103 -14.30 1.40 -2.85
CA TYR A 103 -13.06 2.07 -2.47
C TYR A 103 -11.84 1.40 -3.11
N GLU A 104 -10.76 2.15 -3.23
CA GLU A 104 -9.43 1.71 -3.61
C GLU A 104 -8.44 2.04 -2.48
N MET A 105 -7.45 1.18 -2.26
CA MET A 105 -6.46 1.36 -1.20
C MET A 105 -5.19 2.01 -1.74
N HIS A 106 -4.64 2.93 -0.94
CA HIS A 106 -3.40 3.65 -1.20
C HIS A 106 -2.42 3.40 -0.07
N CYS A 107 -1.15 3.23 -0.42
CA CYS A 107 -0.03 3.19 0.53
C CYS A 107 1.04 4.17 0.03
N GLU A 108 1.03 5.37 0.59
CA GLU A 108 1.83 6.50 0.11
C GLU A 108 2.31 7.36 1.30
N LYS A 109 3.13 8.37 1.02
CA LYS A 109 3.51 9.38 2.03
C LYS A 109 2.29 10.20 2.46
N ALA A 110 2.21 10.56 3.74
CA ALA A 110 1.09 11.34 4.29
C ALA A 110 0.87 12.68 3.56
N GLY A 111 1.94 13.28 3.03
CA GLY A 111 1.83 14.47 2.17
C GLY A 111 0.94 14.28 0.93
N MET A 112 0.87 13.06 0.37
CA MET A 112 -0.02 12.75 -0.75
C MET A 112 -1.49 12.67 -0.31
N LEU A 113 -1.77 12.05 0.84
CA LEU A 113 -3.10 12.07 1.44
C LEU A 113 -3.59 13.51 1.67
N TRP A 114 -2.73 14.38 2.20
CA TRP A 114 -3.07 15.81 2.39
C TRP A 114 -3.40 16.53 1.08
N ARG A 115 -2.59 16.32 0.04
CA ARG A 115 -2.86 16.87 -1.30
C ARG A 115 -4.21 16.39 -1.84
N THR A 116 -4.54 15.12 -1.63
CA THR A 116 -5.81 14.54 -2.04
C THR A 116 -6.99 15.11 -1.23
N TRP A 117 -6.84 15.22 0.09
CA TRP A 117 -7.81 15.84 0.99
C TRP A 117 -8.18 17.26 0.53
N TRP A 118 -7.20 18.10 0.21
CA TRP A 118 -7.47 19.46 -0.29
C TRP A 118 -8.31 19.51 -1.56
N LYS A 119 -8.10 18.57 -2.49
CA LYS A 119 -8.89 18.49 -3.74
C LYS A 119 -10.34 18.11 -3.44
N TYR A 120 -10.58 17.25 -2.45
CA TYR A 120 -11.92 16.84 -2.04
C TYR A 120 -12.64 17.89 -1.20
N ARG A 121 -11.95 18.52 -0.25
CA ARG A 121 -12.51 19.57 0.60
C ARG A 121 -13.21 20.66 -0.21
N ARG A 122 -12.54 21.16 -1.27
CA ARG A 122 -13.11 22.18 -2.18
C ARG A 122 -14.39 21.76 -2.88
N LYS A 123 -14.66 20.46 -3.00
CA LYS A 123 -15.83 19.91 -3.72
C LYS A 123 -16.99 19.54 -2.79
N ILE A 124 -16.76 19.49 -1.49
CA ILE A 124 -17.68 18.91 -0.50
C ILE A 124 -18.09 19.95 0.56
N GLU A 125 -17.73 21.23 0.38
CA GLU A 125 -18.23 22.32 1.22
C GLU A 125 -19.77 22.25 1.31
N GLY A 126 -20.28 21.92 2.49
CA GLY A 126 -21.72 21.78 2.77
C GLY A 126 -22.23 20.38 3.15
N ARG A 127 -21.44 19.30 3.04
CA ARG A 127 -21.86 17.96 3.53
C ARG A 127 -21.46 17.73 4.99
N VAL A 128 -22.39 17.16 5.77
CA VAL A 128 -22.21 16.86 7.20
C VAL A 128 -21.29 15.65 7.44
N ILE A 129 -21.28 14.67 6.53
CA ILE A 129 -20.43 13.47 6.62
C ILE A 129 -19.67 13.33 5.30
N GLN A 130 -18.34 13.27 5.41
CA GLN A 130 -17.42 13.05 4.29
C GLN A 130 -16.99 11.59 4.34
N LEU A 131 -17.35 10.81 3.32
CA LEU A 131 -17.04 9.38 3.20
C LEU A 131 -16.08 9.12 2.04
N GLU A 132 -15.54 10.17 1.43
CA GLU A 132 -14.71 10.09 0.24
C GLU A 132 -13.32 9.54 0.56
N LEU A 133 -12.85 9.72 1.79
CA LEU A 133 -11.54 9.30 2.27
C LEU A 133 -11.66 8.59 3.62
N LEU A 134 -11.08 7.38 3.71
CA LEU A 134 -11.03 6.59 4.94
C LEU A 134 -9.58 6.37 5.35
N ILE A 135 -9.32 6.36 6.66
CA ILE A 135 -8.02 6.03 7.25
C ILE A 135 -8.15 4.75 8.08
N ARG A 136 -7.11 3.92 8.11
CA ARG A 136 -7.10 2.75 8.98
C ARG A 136 -6.59 3.10 10.38
N ILE A 137 -7.38 2.81 11.40
CA ILE A 137 -7.01 3.00 12.81
C ILE A 137 -7.41 1.75 13.57
N ARG A 138 -6.46 1.10 14.26
CA ARG A 138 -6.71 -0.13 15.05
C ARG A 138 -7.52 -1.18 14.28
N ASN A 139 -7.11 -1.47 13.05
CA ASN A 139 -7.74 -2.41 12.11
C ASN A 139 -9.13 -2.03 11.56
N THR A 140 -9.67 -0.86 11.89
CA THR A 140 -10.96 -0.38 11.36
C THR A 140 -10.77 0.82 10.45
N TRP A 141 -11.59 0.92 9.41
CA TRP A 141 -11.63 2.06 8.50
C TRP A 141 -12.53 3.17 9.05
N TYR A 142 -11.99 4.36 9.24
CA TYR A 142 -12.72 5.52 9.73
C TYR A 142 -12.74 6.63 8.69
N PRO A 143 -13.87 7.32 8.49
CA PRO A 143 -13.90 8.51 7.67
C PRO A 143 -13.00 9.61 8.23
N ILE A 144 -12.22 10.23 7.35
CA ILE A 144 -11.43 11.42 7.70
C ILE A 144 -12.40 12.59 7.79
N ARG A 145 -12.48 13.25 8.96
CA ARG A 145 -13.35 14.42 9.19
C ARG A 145 -12.61 15.72 8.97
N GLY A 146 -11.36 15.74 9.36
CA GLY A 146 -10.51 16.91 9.36
C GLY A 146 -9.08 16.52 9.04
N LEU A 147 -8.41 17.39 8.30
CA LEU A 147 -6.98 17.33 8.15
C LEU A 147 -6.44 18.76 8.24
N ALA A 148 -5.48 18.97 9.12
CA ALA A 148 -4.78 20.23 9.29
C ALA A 148 -3.26 20.01 9.17
N ILE A 149 -2.54 21.03 8.74
CA ILE A 149 -1.08 21.06 8.81
C ILE A 149 -0.65 22.11 9.82
N SER A 150 0.27 21.74 10.70
CA SER A 150 0.96 22.65 11.60
C SER A 150 2.37 22.12 11.87
N ASN A 151 3.37 23.00 11.85
CA ASN A 151 4.77 22.68 12.15
C ASN A 151 5.34 21.47 11.38
N GLY A 152 4.97 21.31 10.11
CA GLY A 152 5.44 20.20 9.27
C GLY A 152 4.77 18.84 9.55
N MET A 153 3.79 18.81 10.45
CA MET A 153 2.99 17.63 10.77
C MET A 153 1.58 17.77 10.20
N ILE A 154 1.03 16.63 9.78
CA ILE A 154 -0.37 16.42 9.43
C ILE A 154 -1.11 15.94 10.67
N TYR A 155 -2.16 16.66 11.05
CA TYR A 155 -3.11 16.28 12.09
C TYR A 155 -4.37 15.79 11.41
N LEU A 156 -4.66 14.49 11.56
CA LEU A 156 -5.81 13.82 10.99
C LEU A 156 -6.84 13.56 12.08
N GLU A 157 -8.04 14.08 11.89
CA GLU A 157 -9.17 13.90 12.81
C GLU A 157 -10.18 12.90 12.25
N THR A 158 -10.59 11.95 13.08
CA THR A 158 -11.73 11.05 12.85
C THR A 158 -12.78 11.24 13.94
N LEU A 159 -13.89 10.49 13.90
CA LEU A 159 -14.92 10.56 14.94
C LEU A 159 -14.43 10.19 16.36
N GLY A 160 -13.38 9.36 16.46
CA GLY A 160 -12.94 8.81 17.75
C GLY A 160 -11.46 9.03 18.09
N SER A 161 -10.70 9.71 17.23
CA SER A 161 -9.28 9.91 17.44
C SER A 161 -8.70 11.02 16.57
N GLU A 162 -7.60 11.58 17.05
CA GLU A 162 -6.69 12.41 16.29
C GLU A 162 -5.34 11.68 16.15
N ILE A 163 -4.74 11.73 14.96
CA ILE A 163 -3.42 11.15 14.67
C ILE A 163 -2.52 12.25 14.11
N ALA A 164 -1.32 12.36 14.64
CA ALA A 164 -0.26 13.20 14.08
C ALA A 164 0.69 12.35 13.21
N LEU A 165 0.94 12.81 11.98
CA LEU A 165 1.80 12.15 11.00
C LEU A 165 2.81 13.16 10.45
N GLY A 166 4.07 12.77 10.30
CA GLY A 166 5.04 13.49 9.49
C GLY A 166 4.67 13.41 8.00
N LEU A 167 5.05 14.41 7.21
CA LEU A 167 4.76 14.43 5.77
C LEU A 167 5.33 13.23 5.01
N GLU A 168 6.45 12.70 5.49
CA GLU A 168 7.19 11.58 4.90
C GLU A 168 6.74 10.22 5.45
N ASP A 169 5.87 10.21 6.47
CA ASP A 169 5.36 8.97 7.05
C ASP A 169 4.53 8.22 6.02
N THR A 170 4.74 6.91 5.93
CA THR A 170 3.92 6.06 5.08
C THR A 170 2.57 5.81 5.75
N VAL A 171 1.50 6.07 5.03
CA VAL A 171 0.12 5.94 5.51
C VAL A 171 -0.71 5.10 4.55
N ILE A 172 -1.58 4.28 5.12
CA ILE A 172 -2.54 3.47 4.36
C ILE A 172 -3.93 4.10 4.52
N TRP A 173 -4.54 4.45 3.39
CA TRP A 173 -5.85 5.11 3.34
C TRP A 173 -6.65 4.62 2.15
N LEU A 174 -7.95 4.89 2.14
CA LEU A 174 -8.85 4.54 1.04
C LEU A 174 -9.44 5.80 0.41
N SER A 175 -9.53 5.84 -0.92
CA SER A 175 -10.45 6.75 -1.62
C SER A 175 -11.65 6.01 -2.15
N LYS A 176 -12.79 6.69 -2.16
CA LYS A 176 -13.95 6.23 -2.92
C LYS A 176 -13.63 6.28 -4.42
N ILE A 177 -13.85 5.18 -5.11
CA ILE A 177 -13.74 5.08 -6.57
C ILE A 177 -14.80 6.00 -7.15
N LYS A 178 -14.41 6.87 -8.08
CA LYS A 178 -15.37 7.67 -8.82
C LYS A 178 -16.01 6.76 -9.86
N GLU A 179 -17.31 6.54 -9.76
CA GLU A 179 -18.07 6.02 -10.90
C GLU A 179 -17.90 7.03 -12.04
N ASN A 180 -17.30 6.61 -13.14
CA ASN A 180 -17.38 7.36 -14.38
C ASN A 180 -18.86 7.34 -14.78
N GLN A 181 -19.56 8.46 -14.59
CA GLN A 181 -20.84 8.72 -15.23
C GLN A 181 -20.64 8.97 -16.72
#